data_AF-A0A4P5VKL4-F1
#
_entry.id   AF-A0A4P5VKL4-F1
#
_cell.length_a   1.000
_cell.length_b   1.000
_cell.length_c   1.000
_cell.angle_alpha   90.00
_cell.angle_beta   90.00
_cell.angle_gamma   90.00
#
_symmetry.space_group_name_H-M   'P 1'
#
loop_
_entity.id
_entity.type
_entity.pdbx_description
1 polymer ?
#
loop_
_entity_poly.entity_id
_entity_poly.type
_entity_poly.pdbx_seq_one_letter_code
_entity_poly.pdbx_strand_id
1 'polypeptide(L)'
;MIEASELAELEATVLPALERHHLRLLAHGLRTFQSVAGRRQGPLPPIDALAVWATSQPQLAGDPGFAATFLDQLAGLGEQLESIAVRWGREPLALELADLIRWAEQQAQERLDLSSLRADSAAPPPG
;
A
#
# COMPACT_ATOMS: atom_id res chain seq x y z
N MET A 1 -12.91 4.79 1.09
CA MET A 1 -12.93 3.65 2.03
C MET A 1 -12.79 2.36 1.22
N ILE A 2 -12.17 1.31 1.79
CA ILE A 2 -12.14 -0.02 1.13
C ILE A 2 -13.53 -0.64 1.29
N GLU A 3 -14.05 -1.23 0.22
CA GLU A 3 -15.35 -1.91 0.23
C GLU A 3 -15.27 -3.28 0.92
N ALA A 4 -16.38 -3.77 1.48
CA ALA A 4 -16.41 -5.06 2.18
C ALA A 4 -15.98 -6.25 1.29
N SER A 5 -16.27 -6.19 -0.01
CA SER A 5 -15.84 -7.19 -0.99
C SER A 5 -14.33 -7.21 -1.19
N GLU A 6 -13.69 -6.05 -1.26
CA GLU A 6 -12.24 -5.94 -1.37
C GLU A 6 -11.57 -6.45 -0.10
N LEU A 7 -12.12 -6.16 1.08
CA LEU A 7 -11.61 -6.69 2.34
C LEU A 7 -11.66 -8.23 2.38
N ALA A 8 -12.74 -8.83 1.86
CA ALA A 8 -12.87 -10.29 1.77
C ALA A 8 -11.83 -10.89 0.80
N GLU A 9 -11.57 -10.24 -0.34
CA GLU A 9 -10.52 -10.65 -1.28
C GLU A 9 -9.13 -10.58 -0.63
N LEU A 10 -8.87 -9.54 0.18
CA LEU A 10 -7.63 -9.41 0.94
C LEU A 10 -7.48 -10.48 2.02
N GLU A 11 -8.58 -10.87 2.68
CA GLU A 11 -8.59 -11.93 3.70
C GLU A 11 -8.43 -13.33 3.12
N ALA A 12 -8.90 -13.54 1.89
CA ALA A 12 -8.71 -14.79 1.17
C ALA A 12 -7.24 -15.05 0.78
N THR A 13 -6.37 -14.04 0.85
CA THR A 13 -4.94 -14.21 0.56
C THR A 13 -4.24 -15.06 1.64
N VAL A 14 -3.40 -16.00 1.20
CA VAL A 14 -2.57 -16.85 2.07
C VAL A 14 -1.31 -16.11 2.54
N LEU A 15 -1.29 -14.78 2.42
CA LEU A 15 -0.15 -13.94 2.79
C LEU A 15 0.16 -14.06 4.29
N PRO A 16 1.43 -13.92 4.69
CA PRO A 16 1.77 -13.75 6.09
C PRO A 16 1.15 -12.46 6.65
N ALA A 17 1.02 -12.38 7.97
CA ALA A 17 0.26 -11.32 8.63
C ALA A 17 0.77 -9.91 8.30
N LEU A 18 2.09 -9.75 8.13
CA LEU A 18 2.72 -8.48 7.82
C LEU A 18 2.37 -7.99 6.41
N GLU A 19 2.52 -8.84 5.39
CA GLU A 19 2.23 -8.50 4.00
C GLU A 19 0.73 -8.27 3.81
N ARG A 20 -0.13 -9.03 4.51
CA ARG A 20 -1.58 -8.77 4.50
C ARG A 20 -1.92 -7.40 5.11
N HIS A 21 -1.26 -7.03 6.21
CA HIS A 21 -1.45 -5.70 6.82
C HIS A 21 -0.98 -4.59 5.87
N HIS A 22 0.18 -4.76 5.26
CA HIS A 22 0.72 -3.81 4.29
C HIS A 22 -0.18 -3.66 3.07
N LEU A 23 -0.66 -4.77 2.53
CA LEU A 23 -1.60 -4.80 1.41
C LEU A 23 -2.90 -4.05 1.73
N ARG A 24 -3.45 -4.20 2.96
CA ARG A 24 -4.61 -3.41 3.42
C ARG A 24 -4.31 -1.92 3.43
N LEU A 25 -3.13 -1.50 3.90
CA LEU A 25 -2.72 -0.09 3.89
C LEU A 25 -2.59 0.46 2.48
N LEU A 26 -1.98 -0.28 1.55
CA LEU A 26 -1.86 0.13 0.15
C LEU A 26 -3.22 0.24 -0.54
N ALA A 27 -4.09 -0.76 -0.35
CA ALA A 27 -5.45 -0.73 -0.90
C ALA A 27 -6.24 0.46 -0.34
N HIS A 28 -6.10 0.74 0.96
CA HIS A 28 -6.75 1.88 1.59
C HIS A 28 -6.22 3.20 1.04
N GLY A 29 -4.89 3.35 0.98
CA GLY A 29 -4.21 4.52 0.45
C GLY A 29 -4.64 4.80 -0.99
N LEU A 30 -4.64 3.79 -1.86
CA LEU A 30 -5.09 3.91 -3.24
C LEU A 30 -6.54 4.42 -3.35
N ARG A 31 -7.46 3.86 -2.55
CA ARG A 31 -8.86 4.31 -2.53
C ARG A 31 -8.98 5.75 -2.03
N THR A 32 -8.16 6.15 -1.07
CA THR A 32 -8.08 7.54 -0.59
C THR A 32 -7.58 8.46 -1.70
N PHE A 33 -6.48 8.13 -2.37
CA PHE A 33 -5.97 8.91 -3.50
C PHE A 33 -6.97 9.06 -4.64
N GLN A 34 -7.65 7.97 -5.01
CA GLN A 34 -8.72 7.99 -6.02
C GLN A 34 -9.90 8.87 -5.59
N SER A 35 -10.26 8.83 -4.31
CA SER A 35 -11.32 9.69 -3.75
C SER A 35 -10.92 11.17 -3.76
N VAL A 36 -9.67 11.50 -3.39
CA VAL A 36 -9.14 12.87 -3.41
C VAL A 36 -9.11 13.39 -4.85
N ALA A 37 -8.65 12.57 -5.80
CA ALA A 37 -8.53 12.95 -7.19
C ALA A 37 -9.89 12.99 -7.93
N GLY A 38 -10.94 12.39 -7.36
CA GLY A 38 -12.24 12.24 -8.02
C GLY A 38 -12.20 11.36 -9.27
N ARG A 39 -11.16 10.52 -9.42
CA ARG A 39 -10.90 9.70 -10.61
C ARG A 39 -10.14 8.43 -10.23
N ARG A 40 -10.21 7.43 -11.11
CA ARG A 40 -9.55 6.12 -10.92
C ARG A 40 -8.35 5.88 -11.84
N GLN A 41 -7.89 6.91 -12.54
CA GLN A 41 -6.81 6.83 -13.53
C GLN A 41 -5.99 8.12 -13.49
N GLY A 42 -4.78 8.08 -14.04
CA GLY A 42 -3.85 9.21 -14.05
C GLY A 42 -2.86 9.22 -12.88
N PRO A 43 -2.11 10.33 -12.76
CA PRO A 43 -1.13 10.52 -11.69
C PRO A 43 -1.81 10.76 -10.33
N LEU A 44 -1.06 10.51 -9.26
CA LEU A 44 -1.47 10.83 -7.89
C LEU A 44 -1.75 12.35 -7.76
N PRO A 45 -2.73 12.73 -6.91
CA PRO A 45 -2.97 14.13 -6.61
C PRO A 45 -1.77 14.75 -5.87
N PRO A 46 -1.47 16.05 -6.11
CA PRO A 46 -0.39 16.74 -5.41
C PRO A 46 -0.70 16.88 -3.91
N ILE A 47 0.34 17.11 -3.11
CA ILE A 47 0.23 17.23 -1.65
C ILE A 47 -0.75 18.32 -1.21
N ASP A 48 -0.83 19.42 -1.94
CA ASP A 48 -1.77 20.51 -1.65
C ASP A 48 -3.23 20.06 -1.75
N ALA A 49 -3.55 19.21 -2.74
CA ALA A 49 -4.90 18.66 -2.90
C ALA A 49 -5.23 17.66 -1.77
N LEU A 50 -4.24 16.88 -1.31
CA LEU A 50 -4.39 15.99 -0.17
C LEU A 50 -4.62 16.77 1.13
N ALA A 51 -3.90 17.87 1.34
CA ALA A 51 -4.06 18.73 2.51
C ALA A 51 -5.44 19.38 2.55
N VAL A 52 -5.91 19.93 1.42
CA VAL A 52 -7.27 20.48 1.31
C VAL A 52 -8.31 19.41 1.60
N TRP A 53 -8.17 18.22 1.00
CA TRP A 53 -9.07 17.11 1.26
C TRP A 53 -9.06 16.69 2.73
N ALA A 54 -7.88 16.59 3.37
CA ALA A 54 -7.74 16.22 4.77
C ALA A 54 -8.50 17.19 5.69
N THR A 55 -8.39 18.51 5.46
CA THR A 55 -9.15 19.51 6.23
C THR A 55 -10.66 19.43 6.05
N SER A 56 -11.14 18.86 4.93
CA SER A 56 -12.56 18.64 4.68
C SER A 56 -13.11 17.38 5.36
N GLN A 57 -12.24 16.48 5.85
CA GLN A 57 -12.66 15.25 6.50
C GLN A 57 -13.00 15.51 7.97
N PRO A 58 -14.23 15.17 8.43
CA PRO A 58 -14.65 15.40 9.82
C PRO A 58 -13.74 14.75 10.86
N GLN A 59 -13.12 13.63 10.49
CA GLN A 59 -12.25 12.82 11.35
C GLN A 59 -10.86 13.45 11.54
N LEU A 60 -10.45 14.34 10.63
CA LEU A 60 -9.12 14.97 10.61
C LEU A 60 -9.19 16.46 10.99
N ALA A 61 -10.32 17.12 10.72
CA ALA A 61 -10.50 18.56 10.93
C ALA A 61 -10.32 19.02 12.39
N GLY A 62 -10.55 18.14 13.37
CA GLY A 62 -10.45 18.46 14.80
C GLY A 62 -9.03 18.36 15.38
N ASP A 63 -8.07 17.80 14.65
CA ASP A 63 -6.71 17.55 15.14
C ASP A 63 -5.67 17.81 14.03
N PRO A 64 -5.08 19.01 13.98
CA PRO A 64 -4.06 19.37 12.99
C PRO A 64 -2.80 18.50 13.06
N GLY A 65 -2.42 18.00 14.25
CA GLY A 65 -1.25 17.14 14.41
C GLY A 65 -1.48 15.75 13.82
N PHE A 66 -2.68 15.22 14.02
CA PHE A 66 -3.11 13.99 13.37
C PHE A 66 -3.21 14.15 11.85
N ALA A 67 -3.77 15.27 11.36
CA ALA A 67 -3.84 15.56 9.93
C ALA A 67 -2.44 15.62 9.27
N ALA A 68 -1.46 16.25 9.91
CA ALA A 68 -0.08 16.28 9.42
C ALA A 68 0.54 14.87 9.36
N THR A 69 0.40 14.10 10.44
CA THR A 69 0.89 12.71 10.50
C THR A 69 0.24 11.83 9.43
N PHE A 70 -1.06 12.02 9.20
CA PHE A 70 -1.80 11.31 8.16
C PHE A 70 -1.31 11.66 6.75
N LEU A 71 -0.99 12.92 6.48
CA LEU A 71 -0.42 13.35 5.20
C LEU A 71 0.97 12.74 4.96
N ASP A 72 1.82 12.67 5.99
CA ASP A 72 3.13 12.00 5.89
C ASP A 72 2.99 10.51 5.58
N GLN A 73 2.02 9.83 6.23
CA GLN A 73 1.72 8.43 5.94
C GLN A 73 1.21 8.25 4.51
N LEU A 74 0.34 9.16 4.03
CA LEU A 74 -0.11 9.13 2.64
C LEU A 74 1.04 9.36 1.67
N ALA A 75 1.97 10.28 1.94
CA ALA A 75 3.13 10.50 1.08
C ALA A 75 3.94 9.22 0.88
N GLY A 76 4.26 8.52 1.98
CA GLY A 76 4.98 7.24 1.90
C GLY A 76 4.20 6.13 1.17
N LEU A 77 2.87 6.09 1.30
CA LEU A 77 2.02 5.18 0.52
C LEU A 77 2.00 5.57 -0.96
N GLY A 78 2.01 6.86 -1.27
CA GLY A 78 2.04 7.39 -2.63
C GLY A 78 3.29 6.93 -3.38
N GLU A 79 4.47 7.11 -2.78
CA GLU A 79 5.75 6.64 -3.36
C GLU A 79 5.74 5.13 -3.64
N GLN A 80 5.16 4.33 -2.74
CA GLN A 80 5.04 2.89 -2.95
C GLN A 80 4.09 2.56 -4.10
N LEU A 81 2.93 3.21 -4.18
CA LEU A 81 1.99 3.02 -5.27
C LEU A 81 2.61 3.43 -6.62
N GLU A 82 3.40 4.50 -6.66
CA GLU A 82 4.15 4.88 -7.87
C GLU A 82 5.17 3.81 -8.26
N SER A 83 5.95 3.30 -7.31
CA SER A 83 6.91 2.23 -7.58
C SER A 83 6.24 0.96 -8.12
N ILE A 84 5.11 0.58 -7.53
CA ILE A 84 4.29 -0.55 -8.01
C ILE A 84 3.79 -0.26 -9.43
N ALA A 85 3.22 0.91 -9.68
CA ALA A 85 2.70 1.29 -10.98
C ALA A 85 3.77 1.26 -12.08
N VAL A 86 4.97 1.75 -11.79
CA VAL A 86 6.14 1.66 -12.68
C VAL A 86 6.48 0.20 -13.00
N ARG A 87 6.51 -0.69 -11.99
CA ARG A 87 6.76 -2.13 -12.20
C ARG A 87 5.75 -2.77 -13.16
N TRP A 88 4.49 -2.34 -13.11
CA TRP A 88 3.42 -2.90 -13.94
C TRP A 88 3.13 -2.09 -15.23
N GLY A 89 3.87 -1.01 -15.49
CA GLY A 89 3.64 -0.12 -16.63
C GLY A 89 2.25 0.54 -16.61
N ARG A 90 1.70 0.78 -15.42
CA ARG A 90 0.39 1.40 -15.19
C ARG A 90 0.55 2.82 -14.65
N GLU A 91 -0.51 3.61 -14.76
CA GLU A 91 -0.60 4.86 -14.01
C GLU A 91 -0.91 4.57 -12.52
N PRO A 92 -0.39 5.36 -11.57
CA PRO A 92 -0.55 5.10 -10.14
C PRO A 92 -2.00 4.92 -9.68
N LEU A 93 -2.92 5.77 -10.15
CA LEU A 93 -4.32 5.65 -9.79
C LEU A 93 -5.04 4.50 -10.48
N ALA A 94 -4.50 4.01 -11.61
CA ALA A 94 -5.06 2.91 -12.39
C ALA A 94 -4.69 1.52 -11.83
N LEU A 95 -3.92 1.46 -10.75
CA LEU A 95 -3.70 0.22 -10.02
C LEU A 95 -5.03 -0.35 -9.52
N GLU A 96 -5.11 -1.68 -9.56
CA GLU A 96 -6.25 -2.44 -9.05
C GLU A 96 -5.83 -3.30 -7.87
N LEU A 97 -6.81 -3.78 -7.09
CA LEU A 97 -6.56 -4.66 -5.97
C LEU A 97 -5.72 -5.89 -6.36
N ALA A 98 -5.99 -6.46 -7.54
CA ALA A 98 -5.24 -7.58 -8.09
C ALA A 98 -3.76 -7.26 -8.37
N ASP A 99 -3.41 -6.01 -8.69
CA ASP A 99 -2.01 -5.60 -8.86
C ASP A 99 -1.30 -5.52 -7.52
N LEU A 100 -1.99 -4.99 -6.50
CA LEU A 100 -1.47 -4.89 -5.14
C LEU A 100 -1.29 -6.28 -4.51
N ILE A 101 -2.26 -7.19 -4.70
CA ILE A 101 -2.17 -8.58 -4.24
C ILE A 101 -0.96 -9.26 -4.87
N ARG A 102 -0.82 -9.20 -6.21
CA ARG A 102 0.33 -9.79 -6.92
C ARG A 102 1.67 -9.23 -6.45
N TRP A 103 1.73 -7.93 -6.17
CA TRP A 103 2.93 -7.33 -5.60
C TRP A 103 3.23 -7.86 -4.19
N ALA A 104 2.22 -7.94 -3.31
CA ALA A 104 2.38 -8.43 -1.95
C ALA A 104 2.79 -9.91 -1.90
N GLU A 105 2.27 -10.75 -2.82
CA GLU A 105 2.69 -12.14 -2.99
C GLU A 105 4.16 -12.26 -3.40
N GLN A 106 4.63 -11.42 -4.33
CA GLN A 106 6.04 -11.37 -4.70
C GLN A 106 6.93 -10.96 -3.52
N GLN A 107 6.52 -9.94 -2.75
CA GLN A 107 7.26 -9.51 -1.56
C GLN A 107 7.33 -10.61 -0.49
N ALA A 108 6.23 -11.33 -0.26
CA ALA A 108 6.19 -12.46 0.65
C ALA A 108 7.16 -13.56 0.20
N GLN A 109 7.15 -13.91 -1.09
CA GLN A 109 8.03 -14.93 -1.65
C GLN A 109 9.50 -14.53 -1.54
N GLU A 110 9.86 -13.31 -1.95
CA GLU A 110 11.23 -12.79 -1.87
C GLU A 110 11.78 -12.84 -0.42
N ARG A 111 10.94 -12.53 0.56
CA ARG A 111 11.31 -12.61 1.99
C ARG A 111 11.52 -14.04 2.45
N LEU A 112 10.66 -14.97 2.05
CA LEU A 112 10.79 -16.38 2.40
C LEU A 112 12.07 -16.96 1.78
N ASP A 113 12.35 -16.66 0.52
CA ASP A 113 13.56 -17.10 -0.18
C ASP A 113 14.83 -16.57 0.52
N LEU A 114 14.86 -15.28 0.87
CA LEU A 114 15.96 -14.67 1.62
C LEU A 114 16.14 -15.30 3.02
N SER A 115 15.04 -15.65 3.68
CA SER A 115 15.09 -16.33 4.98
C SER A 115 15.65 -17.75 4.87
N SER A 116 15.31 -18.48 3.80
CA SER A 116 15.82 -19.82 3.51
C SER A 116 17.31 -19.80 3.20
N LEU A 117 17.77 -18.88 2.34
CA LEU A 117 19.19 -18.71 1.98
C LEU A 117 20.08 -18.44 3.21
N ARG A 118 19.57 -17.70 4.19
CA ARG A 118 20.28 -17.41 5.44
C ARG A 118 20.35 -18.64 6.36
N ALA A 119 19.30 -19.46 6.39
CA ALA A 119 19.27 -20.68 7.19
C ALA A 119 20.29 -21.72 6.68
N ASP A 120 20.40 -21.90 5.36
CA ASP A 120 21.37 -22.83 4.75
C ASP A 120 22.83 -22.37 4.94
N SER A 121 23.09 -21.05 4.95
CA SER A 121 24.44 -20.50 5.16
C SER A 121 24.92 -20.58 6.62
N ALA A 122 24.05 -20.88 7.58
CA ALA A 122 24.38 -20.98 9.00
C ALA A 122 24.79 -22.39 9.46
N ALA A 123 24.82 -23.37 8.55
CA ALA A 123 25.30 -24.72 8.87
C ALA A 123 26.81 -24.70 9.16
N PRO A 124 27.27 -25.14 10.35
CA PRO A 124 28.70 -25.18 10.65
C PRO A 124 29.43 -26.23 9.79
N PRO A 125 30.71 -26.01 9.44
CA PRO A 125 31.48 -26.99 8.69
C PRO A 125 31.58 -28.30 9.49
N PRO A 126 31.55 -29.46 8.83
CA PRO A 126 31.83 -30.74 9.50
C PRO A 126 33.27 -30.68 10.03
N GLY A 127 33.41 -30.99 11.32
CA GLY A 127 34.70 -31.03 12.04
C GLY A 127 35.60 -32.17 11.62
#